data_AF-A0A1V5NUS8-F1
#
_entry.id   AF-A0A1V5NUS8-F1
#
_cell.length_a   1.000
_cell.length_b   1.000
_cell.length_c   1.000
_cell.angle_alpha   90.00
_cell.angle_beta   90.00
_cell.angle_gamma   90.00
#
_symmetry.space_group_name_H-M   'P 1'
#
loop_
_entity.id
_entity.type
_entity.pdbx_description
1 polymer ?
#
loop_
_entity_poly.entity_id
_entity_poly.type
_entity_poly.pdbx_seq_one_letter_code
_entity_poly.pdbx_strand_id
1 'polypeptide(L)'
;MKEGGITSRSTLSVESVKDEAVKKSLIGLKKGDTVKVNLAVAFNNDADEIAHMLNQPVDKVSGIYSDFNYTIDTVNQVEKADMNQEFFDKIYGENIVTDEAGFREKVRAEIAGMYVQDTDMKLKHDIEDHLLEELSLKLPDAFLQKWLQTAVEKPLTPEQVEKEYGGYSRGMKLRLIENRIFRDQNMNISQDEIREMAKQYILHQFSGYSAGLTDEIMTGLVSRYLEKRESVERIIETLSDRKVFNYLKSVVYANVVKVSYDEFLKIVKEHQHAH
;
A
#
# COMPACT_ATOMS: atom_id res chain seq x y z
N MET A 1 -26.85 5.85 -39.21
CA MET A 1 -26.98 5.73 -37.74
C MET A 1 -28.44 5.45 -37.43
N LYS A 2 -28.75 4.62 -36.41
CA LYS A 2 -30.13 4.41 -35.95
C LYS A 2 -30.53 5.58 -35.05
N GLU A 3 -31.79 6.01 -35.14
CA GLU A 3 -32.37 7.02 -34.25
C GLU A 3 -32.30 6.51 -32.79
N GLY A 4 -31.66 7.25 -31.88
CA GLY A 4 -31.39 6.82 -30.50
C GLY A 4 -30.20 5.86 -30.30
N GLY A 5 -29.34 5.66 -31.30
CA GLY A 5 -28.16 4.80 -31.18
C GLY A 5 -27.02 5.40 -30.36
N ILE A 6 -26.27 4.55 -29.63
CA ILE A 6 -25.06 4.95 -28.88
C ILE A 6 -23.90 5.10 -29.87
N THR A 7 -23.19 6.23 -29.78
CA THR A 7 -21.94 6.48 -30.52
C THR A 7 -20.86 6.88 -29.53
N SER A 8 -19.73 6.19 -29.56
CA SER A 8 -18.57 6.48 -28.71
C SER A 8 -17.28 6.33 -29.52
N ARG A 9 -16.22 6.91 -28.99
CA ARG A 9 -14.85 6.67 -29.45
C ARG A 9 -14.11 5.98 -28.31
N SER A 10 -13.53 4.82 -28.58
CA SER A 10 -12.81 4.03 -27.59
C SER A 10 -11.57 3.38 -28.20
N THR A 11 -10.69 2.90 -27.34
CA THR A 11 -9.55 2.07 -27.73
C THR A 11 -9.87 0.63 -27.40
N LEU A 12 -9.75 -0.26 -28.39
CA LEU A 12 -9.97 -1.69 -28.23
C LEU A 12 -8.64 -2.43 -28.34
N SER A 13 -8.24 -3.14 -27.29
CA SER A 13 -7.15 -4.10 -27.38
C SER A 13 -7.69 -5.39 -28.00
N VAL A 14 -7.05 -5.86 -29.08
CA VAL A 14 -7.44 -7.15 -29.70
C VAL A 14 -7.25 -8.32 -28.71
N GLU A 15 -6.35 -8.17 -27.74
CA GLU A 15 -6.12 -9.17 -26.70
C GLU A 15 -7.22 -9.21 -25.62
N SER A 16 -7.96 -8.11 -25.41
CA SER A 16 -9.05 -8.08 -24.41
C SER A 16 -10.37 -8.68 -24.94
N VAL A 17 -10.45 -8.96 -26.25
CA VAL A 17 -11.60 -9.64 -26.86
C VAL A 17 -11.57 -11.12 -26.49
N LYS A 18 -12.63 -11.58 -25.81
CA LYS A 18 -12.77 -12.94 -25.27
C LYS A 18 -13.29 -13.93 -26.31
N ASP A 19 -14.05 -13.47 -27.31
CA ASP A 19 -14.54 -14.33 -28.39
C ASP A 19 -13.54 -14.41 -29.56
N GLU A 20 -13.14 -15.63 -29.90
CA GLU A 20 -12.14 -15.90 -30.94
C GLU A 20 -12.61 -15.55 -32.36
N ALA A 21 -13.91 -15.61 -32.65
CA ALA A 21 -14.43 -15.27 -33.98
C ALA A 21 -14.44 -13.75 -34.19
N VAL A 22 -14.87 -12.99 -33.17
CA VAL A 22 -14.77 -11.53 -33.15
C VAL A 22 -13.31 -11.10 -33.19
N LYS A 23 -12.43 -11.74 -32.42
CA LYS A 23 -11.00 -11.43 -32.44
C LYS A 23 -10.39 -11.59 -33.83
N LYS A 24 -10.72 -12.68 -34.53
CA LYS A 24 -10.27 -12.92 -35.91
C LYS A 24 -10.81 -11.89 -36.90
N SER A 25 -12.03 -11.39 -36.72
CA SER A 25 -12.61 -10.38 -37.61
C SER A 25 -11.95 -9.00 -37.48
N LEU A 26 -11.26 -8.74 -36.37
CA LEU A 26 -10.52 -7.51 -36.11
C LEU A 26 -9.09 -7.53 -36.67
N ILE A 27 -8.53 -8.71 -36.96
CA ILE A 27 -7.16 -8.86 -37.44
C ILE A 27 -7.08 -8.50 -38.93
N GLY A 28 -6.12 -7.64 -39.28
CA GLY A 28 -5.87 -7.22 -40.67
C GLY A 28 -6.67 -6.01 -41.12
N LEU A 29 -7.55 -5.47 -40.26
CA LEU A 29 -8.25 -4.21 -40.52
C LEU A 29 -7.28 -3.03 -40.51
N LYS A 30 -7.56 -2.05 -41.37
CA LYS A 30 -6.78 -0.82 -41.53
C LYS A 30 -7.63 0.39 -41.18
N LYS A 31 -6.96 1.54 -41.05
CA LYS A 31 -7.64 2.82 -40.87
C LYS A 31 -8.70 3.04 -41.95
N GLY A 32 -9.92 3.35 -41.53
CA GLY A 32 -11.09 3.56 -42.40
C GLY A 32 -11.96 2.32 -42.59
N ASP A 33 -11.47 1.12 -42.27
CA ASP A 33 -12.28 -0.09 -42.34
C ASP A 33 -13.37 -0.06 -41.27
N THR A 34 -14.53 -0.66 -41.59
CA THR A 34 -15.65 -0.79 -40.66
C THR A 34 -16.03 -2.25 -40.53
N VAL A 35 -16.12 -2.73 -39.30
CA VAL A 35 -16.51 -4.10 -38.96
C VAL A 35 -17.73 -4.08 -38.05
N LYS A 36 -18.62 -5.07 -38.20
CA LYS A 36 -19.72 -5.27 -37.26
C LYS A 36 -19.23 -6.13 -36.10
N VAL A 37 -19.38 -5.61 -34.88
CA VAL A 37 -18.99 -6.29 -33.65
C VAL A 37 -20.17 -6.31 -32.71
N ASN A 38 -20.48 -7.49 -32.18
CA ASN A 38 -21.41 -7.63 -31.08
C ASN A 38 -20.62 -7.56 -29.77
N LEU A 39 -20.79 -6.48 -29.01
CA LEU A 39 -19.98 -6.25 -27.79
C LEU A 39 -20.28 -7.28 -26.68
N ALA A 40 -21.53 -7.76 -26.60
CA ALA A 40 -21.89 -8.82 -25.67
C ALA A 40 -21.16 -10.14 -26.00
N VAL A 41 -21.01 -10.47 -27.28
CA VAL A 41 -20.21 -11.63 -27.70
C VAL A 41 -18.72 -11.37 -27.47
N ALA A 42 -18.22 -10.21 -27.89
CA ALA A 42 -16.80 -9.85 -27.81
C ALA A 42 -16.23 -9.94 -26.38
N PHE A 43 -17.03 -9.59 -25.37
CA PHE A 43 -16.59 -9.53 -23.96
C PHE A 43 -17.28 -10.57 -23.05
N ASN A 44 -17.93 -11.60 -23.60
CA ASN A 44 -18.72 -12.58 -22.83
C ASN A 44 -19.73 -11.93 -21.87
N ASN A 45 -20.43 -10.90 -22.34
CA ASN A 45 -21.46 -10.15 -21.62
C ASN A 45 -20.96 -9.44 -20.34
N ASP A 46 -19.68 -9.10 -20.31
CA ASP A 46 -19.05 -8.32 -19.25
C ASP A 46 -19.51 -6.86 -19.31
N ALA A 47 -20.43 -6.49 -18.42
CA ALA A 47 -21.12 -5.21 -18.47
C ALA A 47 -20.19 -4.02 -18.17
N ASP A 48 -19.11 -4.23 -17.40
CA ASP A 48 -18.13 -3.19 -17.07
C ASP A 48 -17.25 -2.86 -18.29
N GLU A 49 -16.76 -3.88 -18.99
CA GLU A 49 -15.99 -3.70 -20.23
C GLU A 49 -16.83 -3.02 -21.33
N ILE A 50 -18.09 -3.44 -21.49
CA ILE A 50 -19.01 -2.86 -22.47
C ILE A 50 -19.34 -1.40 -22.12
N ALA A 51 -19.57 -1.11 -20.83
CA ALA A 51 -19.80 0.24 -20.31
C ALA A 51 -18.61 1.16 -20.61
N HIS A 52 -17.39 0.67 -20.34
CA HIS A 52 -16.15 1.38 -20.65
C HIS A 52 -15.99 1.66 -22.15
N MET A 53 -16.26 0.66 -23.01
CA MET A 53 -16.13 0.81 -24.46
C MET A 53 -17.14 1.81 -25.04
N LEU A 54 -18.36 1.83 -24.50
CA LEU A 54 -19.43 2.73 -24.92
C LEU A 54 -19.38 4.09 -24.22
N ASN A 55 -18.50 4.26 -23.23
CA ASN A 55 -18.45 5.42 -22.35
C ASN A 55 -19.84 5.75 -21.78
N GLN A 56 -20.53 4.72 -21.28
CA GLN A 56 -21.86 4.79 -20.67
C GLN A 56 -21.84 4.10 -19.32
N PRO A 57 -22.69 4.50 -18.37
CA PRO A 57 -22.81 3.79 -17.11
C PRO A 57 -23.42 2.39 -17.29
N VAL A 58 -23.04 1.45 -16.42
CA VAL A 58 -23.33 0.00 -16.51
C VAL A 58 -24.85 -0.29 -16.62
N ASP A 59 -25.67 0.50 -15.92
CA ASP A 59 -27.14 0.42 -15.94
C ASP A 59 -27.74 0.66 -17.33
N LYS A 60 -27.09 1.47 -18.17
CA LYS A 60 -27.55 1.77 -19.53
C LYS A 60 -27.10 0.77 -20.59
N VAL A 61 -26.09 -0.05 -20.29
CA VAL A 61 -25.55 -1.03 -21.23
C VAL A 61 -25.93 -2.47 -20.91
N SER A 62 -26.43 -2.72 -19.69
CA SER A 62 -26.95 -4.01 -19.28
C SER A 62 -28.12 -4.43 -20.19
N GLY A 63 -27.92 -5.49 -20.98
CA GLY A 63 -28.91 -5.99 -21.94
C GLY A 63 -28.76 -5.48 -23.38
N ILE A 64 -27.69 -4.77 -23.72
CA ILE A 64 -27.37 -4.43 -25.11
C ILE A 64 -26.72 -5.64 -25.81
N TYR A 65 -27.50 -6.33 -26.64
CA TYR A 65 -27.05 -7.44 -27.50
C TYR A 65 -26.95 -7.06 -28.98
N SER A 66 -26.98 -5.76 -29.30
CA SER A 66 -26.98 -5.29 -30.68
C SER A 66 -25.60 -5.25 -31.31
N ASP A 67 -25.54 -5.40 -32.63
CA ASP A 67 -24.32 -5.20 -33.40
C ASP A 67 -23.99 -3.71 -33.51
N PHE A 68 -22.73 -3.37 -33.25
CA PHE A 68 -22.15 -2.06 -33.43
C PHE A 68 -21.29 -2.04 -34.69
N ASN A 69 -21.32 -0.93 -35.43
CA ASN A 69 -20.33 -0.69 -36.47
C ASN A 69 -19.11 -0.05 -35.81
N TYR A 70 -17.98 -0.74 -35.83
CA TYR A 70 -16.71 -0.25 -35.32
C TYR A 70 -15.84 0.18 -36.50
N THR A 71 -15.64 1.49 -36.62
CA THR A 71 -14.80 2.10 -37.66
C THR A 71 -13.40 2.36 -37.10
N ILE A 72 -12.37 1.89 -37.79
CA ILE A 72 -10.99 1.99 -37.33
C ILE A 72 -10.43 3.37 -37.62
N ASP A 73 -10.21 4.17 -36.58
CA ASP A 73 -9.57 5.48 -36.70
C ASP A 73 -8.04 5.40 -36.75
N THR A 74 -7.46 4.59 -35.86
CA THR A 74 -6.02 4.43 -35.65
C THR A 74 -5.73 3.00 -35.23
N VAL A 75 -4.68 2.41 -35.80
CA VAL A 75 -4.13 1.12 -35.36
C VAL A 75 -2.81 1.42 -34.67
N ASN A 76 -2.74 1.14 -33.37
CA ASN A 76 -1.52 1.25 -32.58
C ASN A 76 -0.96 -0.15 -32.35
N GLN A 77 0.33 -0.34 -32.63
CA GLN A 77 1.03 -1.56 -32.30
C GLN A 77 1.95 -1.28 -31.12
N VAL A 78 1.78 -2.05 -30.04
CA VAL A 78 2.68 -2.00 -28.90
C VAL A 78 3.75 -3.06 -29.12
N GLU A 79 4.96 -2.62 -29.43
CA GLU A 79 6.13 -3.50 -29.51
C GLU A 79 6.94 -3.35 -28.22
N LYS A 80 7.59 -4.44 -27.80
CA LYS A 80 8.54 -4.37 -26.69
C LYS A 80 9.68 -3.46 -27.11
N ALA A 81 9.92 -2.41 -26.33
CA ALA A 81 11.08 -1.57 -26.53
C ALA A 81 12.36 -2.39 -26.27
N ASP A 82 13.38 -2.15 -27.08
CA ASP A 82 14.71 -2.70 -26.82
C ASP A 82 15.28 -2.09 -25.53
N MET A 83 15.99 -2.90 -24.74
CA MET A 83 16.65 -2.45 -23.50
C MET A 83 17.91 -1.65 -23.83
N ASN A 84 17.71 -0.44 -24.35
CA ASN A 84 18.75 0.47 -24.78
C ASN A 84 18.70 1.79 -23.97
N GLN A 85 19.63 2.70 -24.26
CA GLN A 85 19.75 3.97 -23.55
C GLN A 85 18.46 4.81 -23.63
N GLU A 86 17.81 4.87 -24.79
CA GLU A 86 16.55 5.60 -24.96
C GLU A 86 15.43 5.05 -24.06
N PHE A 87 15.34 3.72 -23.94
CA PHE A 87 14.40 3.08 -23.03
C PHE A 87 14.71 3.38 -21.56
N PHE A 88 15.99 3.34 -21.17
CA PHE A 88 16.41 3.64 -19.80
C PHE A 88 16.14 5.11 -19.43
N ASP A 89 16.51 6.04 -20.31
CA ASP A 89 16.32 7.48 -20.10
C ASP A 89 14.82 7.84 -20.04
N LYS A 90 13.97 7.14 -20.78
CA LYS A 90 12.51 7.35 -20.73
C LYS A 90 11.89 6.94 -19.39
N ILE A 91 12.45 5.94 -18.71
CA ILE A 91 11.93 5.45 -17.42
C ILE A 91 12.55 6.22 -16.27
N TYR A 92 13.87 6.37 -16.28
CA TYR A 92 14.62 6.88 -15.13
C TYR A 92 15.16 8.30 -15.32
N GLY A 93 15.17 8.84 -16.53
CA GLY A 93 15.81 10.10 -16.87
C GLY A 93 17.24 9.93 -17.39
N GLU A 94 17.74 10.95 -18.08
CA GLU A 94 19.05 10.93 -18.72
C GLU A 94 20.19 10.66 -17.73
N ASN A 95 21.12 9.78 -18.12
CA ASN A 95 22.35 9.45 -17.39
C ASN A 95 22.14 8.78 -16.01
N ILE A 96 20.94 8.26 -15.72
CA ILE A 96 20.67 7.57 -14.46
C ILE A 96 20.95 6.07 -14.53
N VAL A 97 20.74 5.46 -15.69
CA VAL A 97 21.06 4.05 -15.99
C VAL A 97 21.72 3.99 -17.36
N THR A 98 22.88 3.36 -17.46
CA THR A 98 23.70 3.37 -18.68
C THR A 98 23.78 2.03 -19.40
N ASP A 99 23.29 0.96 -18.78
CA ASP A 99 23.30 -0.38 -19.36
C ASP A 99 22.17 -1.26 -18.78
N GLU A 100 21.99 -2.43 -19.40
CA GLU A 100 20.97 -3.40 -18.99
C GLU A 100 21.18 -3.92 -17.57
N ALA A 101 22.43 -4.08 -17.13
CA ALA A 101 22.73 -4.59 -15.80
C ALA A 101 22.31 -3.58 -14.72
N GLY A 102 22.65 -2.31 -14.91
CA GLY A 102 22.22 -1.19 -14.07
C GLY A 102 20.71 -1.02 -14.07
N PHE A 103 20.04 -1.21 -15.22
CA PHE A 103 18.59 -1.17 -15.29
C PHE A 103 17.96 -2.26 -14.42
N ARG A 104 18.43 -3.51 -14.58
CA ARG A 104 17.92 -4.65 -13.80
C ARG A 104 18.19 -4.50 -12.31
N GLU A 105 19.35 -3.99 -11.92
CA GLU A 105 19.65 -3.74 -10.51
C GLU A 105 18.82 -2.59 -9.93
N LYS A 106 18.55 -1.54 -10.71
CA LYS A 106 17.66 -0.45 -10.28
C LYS A 106 16.22 -0.94 -10.06
N VAL A 107 15.67 -1.70 -11.01
CA VAL A 107 14.36 -2.34 -10.87
C VAL A 107 14.35 -3.29 -9.66
N ARG A 108 15.42 -4.08 -9.47
CA ARG A 108 15.56 -4.97 -8.31
C ARG A 108 15.55 -4.18 -7.00
N ALA A 109 16.31 -3.08 -6.92
CA ALA A 109 16.41 -2.25 -5.73
C ALA A 109 15.08 -1.57 -5.39
N GLU A 110 14.32 -1.13 -6.40
CA GLU A 110 12.99 -0.56 -6.24
C GLU A 110 12.01 -1.60 -5.70
N ILE A 111 11.96 -2.78 -6.32
CA ILE A 111 11.14 -3.90 -5.84
C ILE A 111 11.56 -4.30 -4.41
N ALA A 112 12.87 -4.41 -4.15
CA ALA A 112 13.38 -4.76 -2.83
C ALA A 112 12.99 -3.69 -1.79
N GLY A 113 13.05 -2.41 -2.15
CA GLY A 113 12.66 -1.29 -1.29
C GLY A 113 11.20 -1.37 -0.83
N MET A 114 10.30 -1.89 -1.68
CA MET A 114 8.91 -2.14 -1.31
C MET A 114 8.79 -3.21 -0.20
N TYR A 115 9.66 -4.22 -0.21
CA TYR A 115 9.63 -5.31 0.77
C TYR A 115 10.42 -5.05 2.04
N VAL A 116 11.35 -4.07 2.06
CA VAL A 116 12.12 -3.74 3.26
C VAL A 116 11.18 -3.44 4.43
N GLN A 117 10.12 -2.64 4.19
CA GLN A 117 9.14 -2.30 5.22
C GLN A 117 8.44 -3.54 5.78
N ASP A 118 8.01 -4.46 4.91
CA ASP A 118 7.34 -5.70 5.33
C ASP A 118 8.28 -6.60 6.13
N THR A 119 9.53 -6.74 5.67
CA THR A 119 10.54 -7.57 6.38
C THR A 119 10.93 -6.96 7.73
N ASP A 120 11.02 -5.63 7.82
CA ASP A 120 11.30 -4.93 9.07
C ASP A 120 10.14 -5.06 10.06
N MET A 121 8.89 -5.01 9.57
CA MET A 121 7.72 -5.25 10.42
C MET A 121 7.73 -6.67 10.98
N LYS A 122 8.07 -7.67 10.16
CA LYS A 122 8.18 -9.06 10.64
C LYS A 122 9.30 -9.19 11.68
N LEU A 123 10.47 -8.63 11.41
CA LEU A 123 11.60 -8.65 12.33
C LEU A 123 11.25 -7.96 13.65
N LYS A 124 10.51 -6.84 13.61
CA LYS A 124 10.03 -6.14 14.80
C LYS A 124 9.20 -7.07 15.67
N HIS A 125 8.22 -7.75 15.10
CA HIS A 125 7.40 -8.66 15.87
C HIS A 125 8.18 -9.86 16.44
N ASP A 126 9.12 -10.42 15.68
CA ASP A 126 9.98 -11.52 16.17
C ASP A 126 10.81 -11.09 17.38
N ILE A 127 11.34 -9.87 17.35
CA ILE A 127 12.09 -9.30 18.47
C ILE A 127 11.17 -9.08 19.67
N GLU A 128 9.97 -8.53 19.46
CA GLU A 128 8.98 -8.32 20.52
C GLU A 128 8.60 -9.64 21.21
N ASP A 129 8.29 -10.68 20.43
CA ASP A 129 7.88 -11.98 20.95
C ASP A 129 8.99 -12.63 21.75
N HIS A 130 10.19 -12.64 21.18
CA HIS A 130 11.36 -13.17 21.86
C HIS A 130 11.63 -12.43 23.18
N LEU A 131 11.54 -11.09 23.20
CA LEU A 131 11.72 -10.32 24.43
C LEU A 131 10.63 -10.61 25.48
N LEU A 132 9.39 -10.79 25.06
CA LEU A 132 8.27 -11.11 25.96
C LEU A 132 8.42 -12.50 26.57
N GLU A 133 8.82 -13.48 25.77
CA GLU A 133 9.06 -14.85 26.21
C GLU A 133 10.25 -14.92 27.19
N GLU A 134 11.40 -14.38 26.79
CA GLU A 134 12.63 -14.42 27.59
C GLU A 134 12.50 -13.68 28.93
N LEU A 135 11.88 -12.49 28.92
CA LEU A 135 11.75 -11.69 30.14
C LEU A 135 10.63 -12.20 31.05
N SER A 136 9.63 -12.91 30.49
CA SER A 136 8.52 -13.51 31.24
C SER A 136 7.92 -12.55 32.30
N LEU A 137 7.72 -11.28 31.91
CA LEU A 137 7.32 -10.21 32.82
C LEU A 137 5.95 -10.51 33.44
N LYS A 138 5.87 -10.37 34.77
CA LYS A 138 4.63 -10.51 35.53
C LYS A 138 3.99 -9.14 35.77
N LEU A 139 2.75 -8.99 35.32
CA LEU A 139 1.93 -7.82 35.58
C LEU A 139 0.93 -8.11 36.72
N PRO A 140 0.46 -7.07 37.44
CA PRO A 140 -0.59 -7.24 38.45
C PRO A 140 -1.96 -7.37 37.76
N ASP A 141 -2.25 -8.54 37.19
CA ASP A 141 -3.35 -8.70 36.22
C ASP A 141 -4.72 -8.34 36.80
N ALA A 142 -5.03 -8.77 38.03
CA ALA A 142 -6.29 -8.46 38.69
C ALA A 142 -6.51 -6.95 38.89
N PHE A 143 -5.43 -6.19 39.14
CA PHE A 143 -5.52 -4.74 39.26
C PHE A 143 -5.77 -4.10 37.90
N LEU A 144 -5.04 -4.51 36.87
CA LEU A 144 -5.16 -3.93 35.52
C LEU A 144 -6.53 -4.21 34.90
N GLN A 145 -7.06 -5.43 35.05
CA GLN A 145 -8.41 -5.76 34.60
C GLN A 145 -9.47 -4.88 35.28
N LYS A 146 -9.37 -4.69 36.60
CA LYS A 146 -10.28 -3.80 37.34
C LYS A 146 -10.12 -2.34 36.93
N TRP A 147 -8.91 -1.90 36.66
CA TRP A 147 -8.59 -0.55 36.20
C TRP A 147 -9.24 -0.26 34.83
N LEU A 148 -9.18 -1.20 33.89
CA LEU A 148 -9.85 -1.10 32.58
C LEU A 148 -11.38 -1.02 32.66
N GLN A 149 -11.99 -1.51 33.74
CA GLN A 149 -13.44 -1.43 33.95
C GLN A 149 -13.89 -0.15 34.66
N THR A 150 -12.96 0.66 35.20
CA THR A 150 -13.34 1.72 36.16
C THR A 150 -12.64 3.05 35.97
N ALA A 151 -11.41 3.07 35.45
CA ALA A 151 -10.53 4.25 35.51
C ALA A 151 -10.07 4.77 34.14
N VAL A 152 -10.45 4.10 33.06
CA VAL A 152 -10.22 4.57 31.68
C VAL A 152 -11.37 5.47 31.22
N GLU A 153 -11.11 6.38 30.29
CA GLU A 153 -12.13 7.31 29.76
C GLU A 153 -13.35 6.60 29.15
N LYS A 154 -13.15 5.38 28.63
CA LYS A 154 -14.20 4.50 28.12
C LYS A 154 -14.09 3.14 28.81
N PRO A 155 -14.76 2.97 29.97
CA PRO A 155 -14.74 1.71 30.71
C PRO A 155 -15.22 0.52 29.87
N LEU A 156 -14.48 -0.59 29.95
CA LEU A 156 -14.82 -1.83 29.25
C LEU A 156 -15.76 -2.69 30.09
N THR A 157 -16.64 -3.45 29.44
CA THR A 157 -17.44 -4.49 30.12
C THR A 157 -16.55 -5.66 30.55
N PRO A 158 -16.97 -6.49 31.52
CA PRO A 158 -16.21 -7.68 31.91
C PRO A 158 -15.88 -8.61 30.73
N GLU A 159 -16.82 -8.79 29.81
CA GLU A 159 -16.67 -9.59 28.58
C GLU A 159 -15.63 -8.98 27.63
N GLN A 160 -15.62 -7.65 27.48
CA GLN A 160 -14.62 -6.94 26.69
C GLN A 160 -13.22 -7.06 27.32
N VAL A 161 -13.13 -6.93 28.65
CA VAL A 161 -11.86 -7.09 29.34
C VAL A 161 -11.32 -8.50 29.16
N GLU A 162 -12.14 -9.54 29.31
CA GLU A 162 -11.68 -10.92 29.11
C GLU A 162 -11.11 -11.13 27.69
N LYS A 163 -11.75 -10.54 26.67
CA LYS A 163 -11.31 -10.64 25.28
C LYS A 163 -10.07 -9.80 24.96
N GLU A 164 -9.99 -8.58 25.47
CA GLU A 164 -8.98 -7.57 25.06
C GLU A 164 -7.77 -7.52 26.01
N TYR A 165 -7.88 -8.09 27.21
CA TYR A 165 -6.82 -8.01 28.22
C TYR A 165 -5.49 -8.63 27.76
N GLY A 166 -5.55 -9.73 26.97
CA GLY A 166 -4.35 -10.35 26.40
C GLY A 166 -3.51 -9.34 25.61
N GLY A 167 -4.14 -8.68 24.62
CA GLY A 167 -3.49 -7.66 23.81
C GLY A 167 -3.04 -6.43 24.63
N TYR A 168 -3.87 -5.96 25.56
CA TYR A 168 -3.51 -4.85 26.45
C TYR A 168 -2.27 -5.17 27.30
N SER A 169 -2.25 -6.36 27.91
CA SER A 169 -1.14 -6.80 28.76
C SER A 169 0.15 -6.98 27.94
N ARG A 170 0.05 -7.52 26.72
CA ARG A 170 1.18 -7.64 25.77
C ARG A 170 1.75 -6.26 25.45
N GLY A 171 0.90 -5.33 25.01
CA GLY A 171 1.31 -3.96 24.69
C GLY A 171 1.94 -3.22 25.88
N MET A 172 1.39 -3.40 27.09
CA MET A 172 1.95 -2.80 28.30
C MET A 172 3.34 -3.36 28.64
N LYS A 173 3.56 -4.67 28.51
CA LYS A 173 4.89 -5.28 28.71
C LYS A 173 5.91 -4.72 27.71
N LEU A 174 5.55 -4.68 26.43
CA LEU A 174 6.42 -4.11 25.39
C LEU A 174 6.76 -2.65 25.68
N ARG A 175 5.77 -1.84 26.06
CA ARG A 175 5.99 -0.45 26.41
C ARG A 175 6.96 -0.28 27.56
N LEU A 176 6.90 -1.15 28.57
CA LEU A 176 7.86 -1.15 29.69
C LEU A 176 9.28 -1.51 29.23
N ILE A 177 9.41 -2.49 28.32
CA ILE A 177 10.68 -2.92 27.75
C ILE A 177 11.28 -1.80 26.89
N GLU A 178 10.51 -1.20 25.99
CA GLU A 178 10.93 -0.08 25.15
C GLU A 178 11.40 1.10 25.99
N ASN A 179 10.60 1.52 26.99
CA ASN A 179 10.95 2.63 27.87
C ASN A 179 12.24 2.34 28.64
N ARG A 180 12.47 1.08 29.03
CA ARG A 180 13.70 0.65 29.69
C ARG A 180 14.89 0.79 28.75
N ILE A 181 14.81 0.28 27.53
CA ILE A 181 15.87 0.35 26.52
C ILE A 181 16.17 1.81 26.17
N PHE A 182 15.13 2.61 25.90
CA PHE A 182 15.27 4.01 25.53
C PHE A 182 16.05 4.80 26.60
N ARG A 183 15.72 4.58 27.87
CA ARG A 183 16.43 5.20 28.99
C ARG A 183 17.85 4.66 29.16
N ASP A 184 18.03 3.35 29.16
CA ASP A 184 19.33 2.72 29.42
C ASP A 184 20.36 3.06 28.31
N GLN A 185 19.89 3.29 27.08
CA GLN A 185 20.70 3.77 25.97
C GLN A 185 20.81 5.31 25.89
N ASN A 186 20.27 6.04 26.89
CA ASN A 186 20.25 7.50 26.94
C ASN A 186 19.74 8.15 25.64
N MET A 187 18.71 7.54 25.03
CA MET A 187 18.14 8.05 23.80
C MET A 187 17.44 9.38 24.07
N ASN A 188 17.46 10.26 23.07
CA ASN A 188 16.77 11.52 23.11
C ASN A 188 15.92 11.69 21.85
N ILE A 189 14.89 12.52 21.96
CA ILE A 189 14.09 12.97 20.83
C ILE A 189 14.24 14.48 20.77
N SER A 190 14.77 14.97 19.65
CA SER A 190 14.93 16.39 19.41
C SER A 190 13.62 17.03 18.96
N GLN A 191 13.52 18.35 19.12
CA GLN A 191 12.39 19.13 18.62
C GLN A 191 12.26 19.05 17.10
N ASP A 192 13.38 18.94 16.39
CA ASP A 192 13.38 18.85 14.93
C ASP A 192 12.86 17.49 14.46
N GLU A 193 13.18 16.40 15.16
CA GLU A 193 12.58 15.08 14.89
C GLU A 193 11.07 15.08 15.11
N ILE A 194 10.59 15.78 16.15
CA ILE A 194 9.15 15.91 16.42
C ILE A 194 8.46 16.69 15.29
N ARG A 195 9.03 17.82 14.86
CA ARG A 195 8.48 18.63 13.76
C ARG A 195 8.47 17.89 12.44
N GLU A 196 9.56 17.18 12.13
CA GLU A 196 9.64 16.41 10.89
C GLU A 196 8.62 15.26 10.89
N MET A 197 8.50 14.53 11.99
CA MET A 197 7.49 13.48 12.11
C MET A 197 6.06 14.04 11.97
N ALA A 198 5.77 15.19 12.60
CA ALA A 198 4.48 15.88 12.44
C ALA A 198 4.19 16.24 10.97
N LYS A 199 5.20 16.76 10.26
CA LYS A 199 5.11 17.08 8.84
C LYS A 199 4.78 15.83 8.02
N GLN A 200 5.43 14.70 8.28
CA GLN A 200 5.17 13.44 7.59
C GLN A 200 3.74 12.93 7.83
N TYR A 201 3.23 12.99 9.07
CA TYR A 201 1.83 12.63 9.38
C TYR A 201 0.83 13.51 8.63
N ILE A 202 1.06 14.82 8.59
CA ILE A 202 0.20 15.76 7.87
C ILE A 202 0.28 15.46 6.37
N LEU A 203 1.46 15.28 5.80
CA LEU A 203 1.60 14.93 4.38
C LEU A 203 0.85 13.64 4.02
N HIS A 204 0.94 12.61 4.85
CA HIS A 204 0.22 11.35 4.65
C HIS A 204 -1.30 11.56 4.68
N GLN A 205 -1.83 12.40 5.57
CA GLN A 205 -3.27 12.70 5.62
C GLN A 205 -3.76 13.48 4.38
N PHE A 206 -2.86 14.16 3.67
CA PHE A 206 -3.14 14.98 2.50
C PHE A 206 -2.69 14.32 1.18
N SER A 207 -2.30 13.05 1.18
CA SER A 207 -1.90 12.32 -0.02
C SER A 207 -3.08 12.26 -1.00
N GLY A 208 -3.06 13.13 -2.03
CA GLY A 208 -4.16 13.39 -2.96
C GLY A 208 -4.42 14.88 -3.22
N TYR A 209 -4.02 15.76 -2.31
CA TYR A 209 -4.18 17.23 -2.38
C TYR A 209 -2.86 17.99 -2.13
N SER A 210 -1.72 17.32 -2.27
CA SER A 210 -0.40 17.87 -1.94
C SER A 210 0.05 19.03 -2.82
N ALA A 211 -0.54 19.21 -4.01
CA ALA A 211 -0.21 20.28 -4.95
C ALA A 211 -0.52 21.70 -4.43
N GLY A 212 -1.29 21.84 -3.35
CA GLY A 212 -1.63 23.14 -2.74
C GLY A 212 -0.90 23.46 -1.42
N LEU A 213 -0.04 22.58 -0.93
CA LEU A 213 0.65 22.77 0.35
C LEU A 213 1.97 23.52 0.14
N THR A 214 1.96 24.84 0.39
CA THR A 214 3.20 25.63 0.48
C THR A 214 3.91 25.40 1.81
N ASP A 215 5.20 25.71 1.91
CA ASP A 215 5.99 25.55 3.14
C ASP A 215 5.42 26.39 4.31
N GLU A 216 4.89 27.58 4.04
CA GLU A 216 4.23 28.42 5.04
C GLU A 216 2.95 27.78 5.58
N ILE A 217 2.10 27.24 4.68
CA ILE A 217 0.89 26.52 5.08
C ILE A 217 1.25 25.29 5.89
N MET A 218 2.26 24.52 5.45
CA MET A 218 2.74 23.33 6.15
C MET A 218 3.24 23.68 7.55
N THR A 219 4.04 24.73 7.70
CA THR A 219 4.56 25.18 9.00
C THR A 219 3.44 25.57 9.96
N GLY A 220 2.41 26.27 9.45
CA GLY A 220 1.22 26.63 10.22
C GLY A 220 0.35 25.43 10.63
N LEU A 221 0.28 24.38 9.78
CA LEU A 221 -0.42 23.14 10.10
C LEU A 221 0.34 22.31 11.14
N VAL A 222 1.67 22.17 10.99
CA VAL A 222 2.54 21.48 11.95
C VAL A 222 2.43 22.12 13.33
N SER A 223 2.51 23.45 13.41
CA SER A 223 2.38 24.18 14.69
C SER A 223 1.05 23.88 15.38
N ARG A 224 -0.08 23.98 14.65
CA ARG A 224 -1.42 23.65 15.18
C ARG A 224 -1.56 22.18 15.56
N TYR A 225 -0.90 21.28 14.85
CA TYR A 225 -0.91 19.86 15.18
C TYR A 225 -0.18 19.60 16.50
N LEU A 226 0.97 20.24 16.71
CA LEU A 226 1.82 20.12 17.89
C LEU A 226 1.29 20.89 19.13
N GLU A 227 0.37 21.83 18.97
CA GLU A 227 -0.35 22.45 20.10
C GLU A 227 -1.20 21.42 20.87
N LYS A 228 -1.64 20.35 20.21
CA LYS A 228 -2.42 19.29 20.84
C LYS A 228 -1.48 18.32 21.55
N ARG A 229 -1.63 18.23 22.88
CA ARG A 229 -0.84 17.31 23.71
C ARG A 229 -0.88 15.86 23.22
N GLU A 230 -2.06 15.35 22.86
CA GLU A 230 -2.23 13.98 22.35
C GLU A 230 -1.39 13.74 21.07
N SER A 231 -1.33 14.71 20.17
CA SER A 231 -0.51 14.62 18.95
C SER A 231 0.97 14.52 19.27
N VAL A 232 1.45 15.32 20.23
CA VAL A 232 2.85 15.31 20.66
C VAL A 232 3.19 13.98 21.32
N GLU A 233 2.32 13.48 22.21
CA GLU A 233 2.49 12.18 22.85
C GLU A 233 2.60 11.06 21.80
N ARG A 234 1.70 11.04 20.81
CA ARG A 234 1.74 10.07 19.72
C ARG A 234 3.03 10.15 18.89
N ILE A 235 3.49 11.36 18.55
CA ILE A 235 4.76 11.52 17.83
C ILE A 235 5.94 10.99 18.63
N ILE A 236 5.99 11.33 19.93
CA ILE A 236 7.06 10.88 20.82
C ILE A 236 7.04 9.36 20.93
N GLU A 237 5.86 8.75 21.05
CA GLU A 237 5.69 7.29 21.05
C GLU A 237 6.26 6.65 19.78
N THR A 238 5.82 7.10 18.61
CA THR A 238 6.32 6.60 17.31
C THR A 238 7.83 6.77 17.16
N LEU A 239 8.37 7.93 17.57
CA LEU A 239 9.81 8.18 17.50
C LEU A 239 10.59 7.29 18.48
N SER A 240 10.05 7.05 19.67
CA SER A 240 10.68 6.19 20.68
C SER A 240 10.73 4.74 20.19
N ASP A 241 9.60 4.22 19.71
CA ASP A 241 9.47 2.88 19.12
C ASP A 241 10.48 2.71 17.97
N ARG A 242 10.50 3.65 17.02
CA ARG A 242 11.44 3.59 15.89
C ARG A 242 12.91 3.60 16.33
N LYS A 243 13.29 4.39 17.33
CA LYS A 243 14.67 4.42 17.83
C LYS A 243 15.04 3.13 18.55
N VAL A 244 14.15 2.61 19.39
CA VAL A 244 14.35 1.34 20.09
C VAL A 244 14.47 0.19 19.09
N PHE A 245 13.57 0.11 18.11
CA PHE A 245 13.65 -0.91 17.07
C PHE A 245 14.95 -0.82 16.26
N ASN A 246 15.36 0.37 15.84
CA ASN A 246 16.63 0.55 15.12
C ASN A 246 17.84 0.13 15.95
N TYR A 247 17.84 0.44 17.25
CA TYR A 247 18.87 -0.02 18.17
C TYR A 247 18.86 -1.54 18.30
N LEU A 248 17.70 -2.15 18.55
CA LEU A 248 17.54 -3.60 18.66
C LEU A 248 18.04 -4.29 17.38
N LYS A 249 17.60 -3.83 16.21
CA LYS A 249 18.05 -4.31 14.90
C LYS A 249 19.58 -4.28 14.73
N SER A 250 20.26 -3.33 15.36
CA SER A 250 21.73 -3.23 15.31
C SER A 250 22.47 -4.19 16.24
N VAL A 251 21.83 -4.69 17.29
CA VAL A 251 22.45 -5.54 18.32
C VAL A 251 21.98 -6.99 18.28
N VAL A 252 20.81 -7.26 17.69
CA VAL A 252 20.29 -8.63 17.55
C VAL A 252 21.05 -9.39 16.47
N TYR A 253 21.30 -10.67 16.74
CA TYR A 253 21.80 -11.58 15.72
C TYR A 253 20.62 -12.07 14.87
N ALA A 254 20.50 -11.56 13.65
CA ALA A 254 19.46 -11.97 12.71
C ALA A 254 19.91 -13.17 11.87
N ASN A 255 19.12 -14.25 11.89
CA ASN A 255 19.30 -15.36 10.96
C ASN A 255 18.64 -15.02 9.61
N VAL A 256 19.43 -14.67 8.61
CA VAL A 256 18.92 -14.30 7.28
C VAL A 256 18.57 -15.55 6.49
N VAL A 257 17.28 -15.73 6.22
CA VAL A 257 16.76 -16.83 5.40
C VAL A 257 16.26 -16.28 4.07
N LYS A 258 16.69 -16.89 2.97
CA LYS A 258 16.20 -16.57 1.63
C LYS A 258 14.92 -17.35 1.36
N VAL A 259 13.83 -16.64 1.13
CA VAL A 259 12.51 -17.21 0.83
C VAL A 259 11.94 -16.61 -0.45
N SER A 260 11.02 -17.33 -1.09
CA SER A 260 10.17 -16.80 -2.16
C SER A 260 9.10 -15.85 -1.59
N TYR A 261 8.45 -15.08 -2.46
CA TYR A 261 7.37 -14.18 -2.07
C TYR A 261 6.19 -14.94 -1.44
N ASP A 262 5.77 -16.06 -2.05
CA ASP A 262 4.67 -16.87 -1.52
C ASP A 262 4.98 -17.47 -0.15
N GLU A 263 6.23 -17.85 0.09
CA GLU A 263 6.69 -18.32 1.40
C GLU A 263 6.70 -17.18 2.42
N PHE A 264 7.15 -15.98 2.03
CA PHE A 264 7.11 -14.80 2.91
C PHE A 264 5.67 -14.48 3.35
N LEU A 265 4.71 -14.49 2.42
CA LEU A 265 3.30 -14.26 2.75
C LEU A 265 2.75 -15.31 3.74
N LYS A 266 3.14 -16.57 3.60
CA LYS A 266 2.75 -17.64 4.56
C LYS A 266 3.34 -17.37 5.94
N ILE A 267 4.63 -17.07 6.01
CA ILE A 267 5.34 -16.76 7.26
C ILE A 267 4.68 -15.59 8.00
N VAL A 268 4.37 -14.50 7.30
CA VAL A 268 3.72 -13.32 7.89
C VAL A 268 2.31 -13.65 8.37
N LYS A 269 1.54 -14.42 7.60
CA LYS A 269 0.17 -14.81 7.95
C LYS A 269 0.11 -15.71 9.18
N GLU A 270 0.98 -16.72 9.26
CA GLU A 270 1.06 -17.62 10.42
C GLU A 270 1.41 -16.86 11.70
N HIS A 271 2.34 -15.90 11.59
CA HIS A 271 2.70 -15.03 12.70
C HIS A 271 1.54 -14.13 13.17
N GLN A 272 0.75 -13.56 12.26
CA GLN A 272 -0.42 -12.75 12.64
C GLN A 272 -1.52 -13.54 13.38
N HIS A 273 -1.60 -14.86 13.16
CA HIS A 273 -2.58 -15.71 13.85
C HIS A 273 -2.11 -16.17 15.24
N ALA A 274 -0.82 -15.98 15.58
CA ALA A 274 -0.26 -16.33 16.88
C ALA A 274 -0.44 -15.21 17.94
N HIS A 275 -0.85 -14.01 17.52
CA HIS A 275 -1.12 -12.82 18.34
C HIS A 275 -2.61 -12.51 18.43
#